data_AF-G5GG14-F1
#
_entry.id   AF-G5GG14-F1
#
_cell.length_a   1.000
_cell.length_b   1.000
_cell.length_c   1.000
_cell.angle_alpha   90.00
_cell.angle_beta   90.00
_cell.angle_gamma   90.00
#
_symmetry.space_group_name_H-M   'P 1'
#
loop_
_entity.id
_entity.type
_entity.pdbx_description
1 polymer ?
#
loop_
_entity_poly.entity_id
_entity_poly.type
_entity_poly.pdbx_seq_one_letter_code
_entity_poly.pdbx_strand_id
1 'polypeptide(L)'
;MTWDFIISAKNKYLKRKSIKILLLGLFLLLLFMLIFLYKRYDMCEVDSETRYKFESLIRKPSWEILSILGEPDKWEGCGNPYPVYVLYNGLEVELIFLYGSDLEQGSMLWRIVYEKDGKIIRDVRTKIK
;
A
#
# COMPACT_ATOMS: atom_id res chain seq x y z
N MET A 1 21.91 -10.85 -62.48
CA MET A 1 22.26 -11.93 -61.54
C MET A 1 22.86 -11.42 -60.22
N THR A 2 23.88 -10.54 -60.23
CA THR A 2 24.44 -9.95 -58.99
C THR A 2 23.53 -8.92 -58.31
N TRP A 3 22.75 -8.17 -59.08
CA TRP A 3 21.81 -7.16 -58.57
C TRP A 3 20.67 -7.74 -57.72
N ASP A 4 20.07 -8.86 -58.14
CA ASP A 4 18.99 -9.53 -57.39
C ASP A 4 19.47 -10.07 -56.04
N PHE A 5 20.73 -10.53 -55.98
CA PHE A 5 21.35 -11.00 -54.74
C PHE A 5 21.59 -9.86 -53.75
N ILE A 6 22.05 -8.69 -54.23
CA ILE A 6 22.27 -7.49 -53.40
C ILE A 6 20.94 -6.97 -52.82
N ILE A 7 19.88 -6.92 -53.65
CA ILE A 7 18.54 -6.50 -53.21
C ILE A 7 17.98 -7.47 -52.16
N SER A 8 18.09 -8.78 -52.40
CA SER A 8 17.64 -9.82 -51.46
C SER A 8 18.37 -9.76 -50.12
N ALA A 9 19.71 -9.63 -50.14
CA ALA A 9 20.51 -9.49 -48.93
C ALA A 9 20.16 -8.23 -48.13
N LYS A 10 20.00 -7.09 -48.82
CA LYS A 10 19.57 -5.81 -48.21
C LYS A 10 18.20 -5.93 -47.56
N ASN A 11 17.25 -6.59 -48.22
CA ASN A 11 15.89 -6.76 -47.70
C ASN A 11 15.85 -7.69 -46.47
N LYS A 12 16.64 -8.77 -46.49
CA LYS A 12 16.80 -9.68 -45.35
C LYS A 12 17.44 -8.98 -44.14
N TYR A 13 18.45 -8.15 -44.38
CA TYR A 13 19.09 -7.34 -43.33
C TYR A 13 18.11 -6.31 -42.72
N LEU A 14 17.39 -5.56 -43.57
CA LEU A 14 16.40 -4.59 -43.13
C LEU A 14 15.25 -5.23 -42.34
N LYS A 15 14.75 -6.40 -42.79
CA LYS A 15 13.74 -7.18 -42.08
C LYS A 15 14.23 -7.68 -40.72
N ARG A 16 15.49 -8.13 -40.62
CA ARG A 16 16.08 -8.55 -39.33
C ARG A 16 16.30 -7.36 -38.39
N LYS A 17 16.70 -6.21 -38.93
CA LYS A 17 16.87 -4.96 -38.16
C LYS A 17 15.53 -4.43 -37.65
N SER A 18 14.47 -4.45 -38.46
CA SER A 18 13.13 -4.03 -38.04
C SER A 18 12.56 -4.94 -36.96
N ILE A 19 12.72 -6.27 -37.07
CA ILE A 19 12.31 -7.22 -36.01
C ILE A 19 13.01 -6.91 -34.69
N LYS A 20 14.32 -6.62 -34.70
CA LYS A 20 15.07 -6.28 -33.48
C LYS A 20 14.57 -4.97 -32.85
N ILE A 21 14.25 -3.97 -33.66
CA ILE A 21 13.72 -2.68 -33.18
C ILE A 21 12.32 -2.87 -32.57
N LEU A 22 11.46 -3.65 -33.22
CA LEU A 22 10.13 -3.99 -32.69
C LEU A 22 10.24 -4.77 -31.37
N LEU A 23 11.17 -5.72 -31.28
CA LEU A 23 11.42 -6.48 -30.05
C LEU A 23 11.89 -5.56 -28.91
N LEU A 24 12.80 -4.62 -29.20
CA LEU A 24 13.29 -3.65 -28.21
C LEU A 24 12.18 -2.71 -27.74
N GLY A 25 11.36 -2.21 -28.66
CA GLY A 25 10.20 -1.38 -28.32
C GLY A 25 9.18 -2.12 -27.46
N LEU A 26 8.90 -3.38 -27.79
CA LEU A 26 8.03 -4.25 -26.98
C LEU A 26 8.60 -4.48 -25.57
N PHE A 27 9.91 -4.72 -25.47
CA PHE A 27 10.58 -4.89 -24.19
C PHE A 27 10.49 -3.64 -23.32
N LEU A 28 10.72 -2.45 -23.89
CA LEU A 28 10.57 -1.18 -23.18
C LEU A 28 9.14 -0.95 -22.70
N LEU A 29 8.13 -1.26 -23.52
CA LEU A 29 6.73 -1.17 -23.14
C LEU A 29 6.40 -2.11 -21.97
N LEU A 30 6.88 -3.36 -22.02
CA LEU A 30 6.70 -4.31 -20.93
C LEU A 30 7.37 -3.83 -19.63
N LEU A 31 8.59 -3.31 -19.72
CA LEU A 31 9.30 -2.74 -18.56
C LEU A 31 8.53 -1.57 -17.95
N PHE A 32 8.00 -0.67 -18.79
CA PHE A 32 7.20 0.46 -18.34
C PHE A 32 5.91 0.02 -17.64
N MET A 33 5.19 -0.94 -18.23
CA MET A 33 4.00 -1.53 -17.61
C MET A 33 4.33 -2.18 -16.26
N LEU A 34 5.47 -2.88 -16.16
CA LEU A 34 5.94 -3.50 -14.92
C LEU A 34 6.23 -2.46 -13.83
N ILE A 35 6.91 -1.37 -14.16
CA ILE A 35 7.18 -0.26 -13.22
C ILE A 35 5.86 0.37 -12.75
N PHE A 36 4.92 0.58 -13.67
CA PHE A 36 3.61 1.14 -13.35
C PHE A 36 2.80 0.22 -12.44
N LEU A 37 2.79 -1.08 -12.73
CA LEU A 37 2.19 -2.10 -11.86
C LEU A 37 2.84 -2.10 -10.48
N TYR A 38 4.17 -2.13 -10.41
CA TYR A 38 4.90 -2.12 -9.14
C TYR A 38 4.55 -0.88 -8.29
N LYS A 39 4.59 0.31 -8.90
CA LYS A 39 4.22 1.56 -8.21
C LYS A 39 2.76 1.55 -7.74
N ARG A 40 1.86 0.97 -8.52
CA ARG A 40 0.44 0.85 -8.16
C ARG A 40 0.21 -0.14 -7.02
N TYR A 41 0.97 -1.25 -6.97
CA TYR A 41 0.90 -2.21 -5.87
C TYR A 41 1.40 -1.60 -4.56
N ASP A 42 2.54 -0.89 -4.59
CA ASP A 42 3.11 -0.19 -3.42
C ASP A 42 2.20 0.96 -2.90
N MET A 43 1.32 1.49 -3.76
CA MET A 43 0.32 2.48 -3.36
C MET A 43 -0.87 1.88 -2.60
N CYS A 44 -1.15 0.59 -2.74
CA CYS A 44 -2.38 -0.02 -2.24
C CYS A 44 -2.18 -0.96 -1.04
N GLU A 45 -0.94 -1.28 -0.69
CA GLU A 45 -0.64 -2.24 0.37
C GLU A 45 0.05 -1.57 1.56
N VAL A 46 -0.38 -1.97 2.76
CA VAL A 46 0.31 -1.66 4.00
C VAL A 46 1.43 -2.68 4.16
N ASP A 47 2.66 -2.23 4.32
CA ASP A 47 3.80 -3.13 4.49
C ASP A 47 3.62 -4.05 5.71
N SER A 48 4.24 -5.23 5.68
CA SER A 48 4.04 -6.26 6.68
C SER A 48 4.48 -5.85 8.09
N GLU A 49 5.49 -5.00 8.20
CA GLU A 49 6.03 -4.52 9.47
C GLU A 49 5.05 -3.54 10.12
N THR A 50 4.59 -2.53 9.37
CA THR A 50 3.55 -1.59 9.80
C THR A 50 2.27 -2.34 10.16
N ARG A 51 1.87 -3.30 9.32
CA ARG A 51 0.70 -4.12 9.58
C ARG A 51 0.83 -4.88 10.90
N TYR A 52 1.96 -5.57 11.12
CA TYR A 52 2.19 -6.31 12.35
C TYR A 52 2.22 -5.39 13.58
N LYS A 53 2.92 -4.25 13.48
CA LYS A 53 3.04 -3.26 14.55
C LYS A 53 1.69 -2.76 15.03
N PHE A 54 0.78 -2.40 14.13
CA PHE A 54 -0.51 -1.83 14.50
C PHE A 54 -1.59 -2.90 14.73
N GLU A 55 -1.71 -3.91 13.86
CA GLU A 55 -2.77 -4.94 14.01
C GLU A 55 -2.56 -5.82 15.25
N SER A 56 -1.33 -5.99 15.74
CA SER A 56 -1.06 -6.68 17.02
C SER A 56 -1.59 -5.92 18.24
N LEU A 57 -1.95 -4.64 18.08
CA LEU A 57 -2.53 -3.81 19.13
C LEU A 57 -4.04 -3.96 19.24
N ILE A 58 -4.69 -4.64 18.30
CA ILE A 58 -6.14 -4.87 18.36
C ILE A 58 -6.50 -5.54 19.70
N ARG A 59 -7.56 -5.03 20.34
CA ARG A 59 -8.06 -5.38 21.68
C ARG A 59 -7.18 -4.98 22.85
N LYS A 60 -6.03 -4.35 22.63
CA LYS A 60 -5.28 -3.75 23.74
C LYS A 60 -5.97 -2.49 24.25
N PRO A 61 -5.84 -2.19 25.54
CA PRO A 61 -6.38 -0.97 26.10
C PRO A 61 -5.60 0.26 25.59
N SER A 62 -6.26 1.42 25.57
CA SER A 62 -5.69 2.67 25.06
C SER A 62 -4.39 3.09 25.75
N TRP A 63 -4.29 2.91 27.08
CA TRP A 63 -3.10 3.26 27.84
C TRP A 63 -1.87 2.42 27.47
N GLU A 64 -2.06 1.13 27.16
CA GLU A 64 -0.97 0.26 26.72
C GLU A 64 -0.49 0.68 25.32
N ILE A 65 -1.43 1.03 24.45
CA ILE A 65 -1.14 1.51 23.09
C ILE A 65 -0.36 2.82 23.12
N LEU A 66 -0.77 3.79 23.94
CA LEU A 66 -0.05 5.05 24.13
C LEU A 66 1.35 4.83 24.70
N SER A 67 1.53 3.80 25.54
CA SER A 67 2.85 3.45 26.07
C SER A 67 3.78 2.84 25.01
N ILE A 68 3.22 2.16 24.00
CA ILE A 68 3.98 1.52 22.90
C ILE A 68 4.25 2.51 21.77
N LEU A 69 3.23 3.26 21.36
CA LEU A 69 3.29 4.16 20.20
C LEU A 69 3.74 5.58 20.56
N GLY A 70 3.63 5.97 21.83
CA GLY A 70 3.85 7.34 22.29
C GLY A 70 2.59 8.20 22.14
N GLU A 71 2.81 9.51 22.21
CA GLU A 71 1.76 10.51 22.03
C GLU A 71 1.38 10.61 20.54
N PRO A 72 0.08 10.57 20.20
CA PRO A 72 -0.35 10.57 18.81
C PRO A 72 -0.26 11.96 18.17
N ASP A 73 -0.20 12.00 16.85
CA ASP A 73 -0.07 13.24 16.10
C ASP A 73 -1.33 14.11 16.17
N LYS A 74 -2.51 13.47 16.20
CA LYS A 74 -3.79 14.16 16.31
C LYS A 74 -4.82 13.34 17.09
N TRP A 75 -5.71 14.08 17.73
CA TRP A 75 -6.96 13.59 18.29
C TRP A 75 -8.09 14.31 17.57
N GLU A 76 -8.97 13.58 16.87
CA GLU A 76 -10.16 14.18 16.25
C GLU A 76 -11.43 13.54 16.78
N GLY A 77 -12.54 14.27 16.67
CA GLY A 77 -13.88 13.78 17.00
C GLY A 77 -14.45 14.31 18.31
N CYS A 78 -15.78 14.32 18.35
CA CYS A 78 -16.59 14.60 19.54
C CYS A 78 -17.53 13.40 19.78
N GLY A 79 -17.29 12.63 20.85
CA GLY A 79 -18.06 11.44 21.22
C GLY A 79 -17.18 10.21 21.50
N ASN A 80 -17.71 9.25 22.25
CA ASN A 80 -17.05 7.96 22.48
C ASN A 80 -17.47 6.96 21.39
N PRO A 81 -16.53 6.34 20.67
CA PRO A 81 -15.07 6.42 20.83
C PRO A 81 -14.37 7.54 20.01
N TYR A 82 -13.34 8.15 20.61
CA TYR A 82 -12.47 9.14 19.95
C TYR A 82 -11.42 8.46 19.06
N PRO A 83 -11.36 8.76 17.75
CA PRO A 83 -10.27 8.29 16.90
C PRO A 83 -8.94 8.99 17.21
N VAL A 84 -7.87 8.21 17.08
CA VAL A 84 -6.48 8.66 17.30
C VAL A 84 -5.70 8.46 16.02
N TYR A 85 -4.95 9.47 15.59
CA TYR A 85 -4.20 9.42 14.34
C TYR A 85 -2.70 9.34 14.59
N VAL A 86 -2.05 8.43 13.88
CA VAL A 86 -0.59 8.24 13.90
C VAL A 86 -0.07 8.26 12.48
N LEU A 87 0.88 9.15 12.19
CA LEU A 87 1.60 9.20 10.93
C LEU A 87 2.80 8.25 11.00
N TYR A 88 2.79 7.21 10.19
CA TYR A 88 3.86 6.21 10.16
C TYR A 88 4.25 5.86 8.73
N ASN A 89 5.52 6.09 8.37
CA ASN A 89 6.04 5.81 7.02
C ASN A 89 5.21 6.46 5.89
N GLY A 90 4.63 7.65 6.12
CA GLY A 90 3.77 8.33 5.15
C GLY A 90 2.36 7.75 5.02
N LEU A 91 1.96 6.87 5.94
CA LEU A 91 0.59 6.39 6.12
C LEU A 91 -0.04 7.10 7.31
N GLU A 92 -1.28 7.55 7.16
CA GLU A 92 -2.10 7.97 8.30
C GLU A 92 -2.83 6.74 8.83
N VAL A 93 -2.62 6.44 10.11
CA VAL A 93 -3.22 5.29 10.79
C VAL A 93 -4.21 5.82 11.82
N GLU A 94 -5.49 5.61 11.56
CA GLU A 94 -6.58 5.95 12.47
C GLU A 94 -6.89 4.75 13.37
N LEU A 95 -6.77 4.96 14.67
CA LEU A 95 -7.03 3.99 15.73
C LEU A 95 -8.34 4.34 16.42
N ILE A 96 -9.33 3.46 16.28
CA ILE A 96 -10.68 3.66 16.82
C ILE A 96 -10.88 2.70 17.99
N PHE A 97 -11.04 3.30 19.16
CA PHE A 97 -11.26 2.56 20.40
C PHE A 97 -12.73 2.16 20.55
N LEU A 98 -13.07 1.29 21.48
CA LEU A 98 -14.43 1.03 21.95
C LEU A 98 -14.43 1.36 23.42
N TYR A 99 -15.44 2.10 23.87
CA TYR A 99 -15.69 2.32 25.28
C TYR A 99 -16.85 1.43 25.71
N GLY A 100 -16.61 0.56 26.67
CA GLY A 100 -17.63 -0.27 27.30
C GLY A 100 -17.50 -0.19 28.81
N SER A 101 -18.61 -0.05 29.51
CA SER A 101 -18.68 -0.14 30.97
C SER A 101 -18.28 -1.54 31.50
N ASP A 102 -18.40 -2.56 30.65
CA ASP A 102 -18.11 -3.97 30.98
C ASP A 102 -16.67 -4.39 30.59
N LEU A 103 -15.87 -3.46 30.04
CA LEU A 103 -14.46 -3.70 29.76
C LEU A 103 -13.68 -3.36 31.05
N GLU A 104 -13.24 -4.39 31.78
CA GLU A 104 -12.51 -4.26 33.05
C GLU A 104 -11.27 -3.33 32.98
N GLN A 105 -10.77 -3.03 31.78
CA GLN A 105 -9.57 -2.21 31.52
C GLN A 105 -9.85 -0.87 30.81
N GLY A 106 -11.12 -0.45 30.71
CA GLY A 106 -11.49 0.80 30.03
C GLY A 106 -11.65 0.66 28.51
N SER A 107 -11.16 1.62 27.73
CA SER A 107 -11.32 1.61 26.27
C SER A 107 -10.34 0.65 25.58
N MET A 108 -10.81 -0.16 24.63
CA MET A 108 -9.98 -1.10 23.87
C MET A 108 -9.92 -0.74 22.39
N LEU A 109 -8.79 -0.97 21.72
CA LEU A 109 -8.70 -0.75 20.27
C LEU A 109 -9.57 -1.74 19.50
N TRP A 110 -10.55 -1.23 18.77
CA TRP A 110 -11.52 -2.04 18.03
C TRP A 110 -11.18 -2.13 16.54
N ARG A 111 -10.85 -0.98 15.97
CA ARG A 111 -10.72 -0.80 14.54
C ARG A 111 -9.49 0.03 14.21
N ILE A 112 -8.85 -0.35 13.13
CA ILE A 112 -7.69 0.35 12.57
C ILE A 112 -8.01 0.66 11.12
N VAL A 113 -7.88 1.92 10.74
CA VAL A 113 -8.04 2.37 9.35
C VAL A 113 -6.70 2.91 8.88
N TYR A 114 -6.24 2.40 7.74
CA TYR A 114 -5.03 2.87 7.09
C TYR A 114 -5.41 3.73 5.90
N GLU A 115 -4.87 4.93 5.89
CA GLU A 115 -5.10 5.94 4.87
C GLU A 115 -3.78 6.37 4.22
N LYS A 116 -3.81 6.49 2.89
CA LYS A 116 -2.69 6.98 2.07
C LYS A 116 -3.27 7.95 1.05
N ASP A 117 -2.72 9.16 0.99
CA ASP A 117 -3.15 10.21 0.05
C ASP A 117 -4.67 10.48 0.05
N GLY A 118 -5.32 10.51 1.22
CA GLY A 118 -6.76 10.78 1.31
C GLY A 118 -7.66 9.56 1.03
N LYS A 119 -7.08 8.35 0.90
CA LYS A 119 -7.80 7.13 0.54
C LYS A 119 -7.56 6.01 1.54
N ILE A 120 -8.65 5.41 2.00
CA ILE A 120 -8.61 4.20 2.82
C ILE A 120 -8.09 3.05 1.97
N ILE A 121 -6.93 2.51 2.34
CA ILE A 121 -6.31 1.35 1.70
C ILE A 121 -6.59 0.06 2.46
N ARG A 122 -6.90 0.15 3.76
CA ARG A 122 -7.20 -1.02 4.60
C ARG A 122 -8.03 -0.64 5.82
N ASP A 123 -9.00 -1.48 6.17
CA ASP A 123 -9.89 -1.32 7.33
C ASP A 123 -9.96 -2.66 8.07
N VAL A 124 -9.46 -2.68 9.30
CA VAL A 124 -9.38 -3.89 10.12
C VAL A 124 -10.28 -3.70 11.33
N ARG A 125 -11.20 -4.64 11.55
CA ARG A 125 -12.15 -4.59 12.67
C ARG A 125 -12.14 -5.90 13.42
N THR A 126 -12.13 -5.84 14.76
CA THR A 126 -12.44 -7.03 15.55
C THR A 126 -13.96 -7.22 15.69
N LYS A 127 -14.40 -8.47 15.76
CA LYS A 127 -15.80 -8.77 16.13
C LYS A 127 -15.97 -8.48 17.61
N ILE A 128 -16.93 -7.62 17.93
CA ILE A 128 -17.47 -7.47 19.28
C ILE A 128 -18.31 -8.73 19.52
N LYS A 129 -18.01 -9.47 20.60
CA LYS A 129 -18.79 -10.64 21.02
C LYS A 129 -19.82 -10.21 22.05
#